data_AF-A0A257PM38-F1
#
_entry.id   AF-A0A257PM38-F1
#
_cell.length_a   1.000
_cell.length_b   1.000
_cell.length_c   1.000
_cell.angle_alpha   90.00
_cell.angle_beta   90.00
_cell.angle_gamma   90.00
#
_symmetry.space_group_name_H-M   'P 1'
#
loop_
_entity.id
_entity.type
_entity.pdbx_description
1 polymer ?
#
loop_
_entity_poly.entity_id
_entity_poly.type
_entity_poly.pdbx_seq_one_letter_code
_entity_poly.pdbx_strand_id
1 'polypeptide(L)'
;GLGLVECPECGGTDVQRALMAPAVSKGLAPPVSAAPPAQGNPGGSPQDKPQGQLQEQLQAGLPEKVGNGQVPALMLAVLQRIRAEVEKNCDYVGNDFAEEARRMHRGEIEQRPIYGEASDDQAESLADDGIDVSRIPWVPRADG
;
A
#
# COMPACT_ATOMS: atom_id res chain seq x y z
N GLY A 1 -41.63 -16.54 -0.07
CA GLY A 1 -42.04 -15.13 0.11
C GLY A 1 -41.01 -14.27 -0.56
N LEU A 2 -41.43 -13.24 -1.30
CA LEU A 2 -40.53 -12.37 -2.04
C LEU A 2 -39.91 -11.33 -1.08
N GLY A 3 -38.59 -11.20 -1.09
CA GLY A 3 -37.90 -10.12 -0.37
C GLY A 3 -38.15 -8.81 -1.09
N LEU A 4 -38.86 -7.89 -0.43
CA LEU A 4 -39.18 -6.58 -0.97
C LEU A 4 -37.92 -5.69 -0.90
N VAL A 5 -37.34 -5.36 -2.04
CA VAL A 5 -36.24 -4.39 -2.13
C VAL A 5 -36.87 -3.00 -2.27
N GLU A 6 -36.53 -2.11 -1.35
CA GLU A 6 -37.02 -0.73 -1.31
C GLU A 6 -35.84 0.23 -1.54
N CYS A 7 -36.06 1.30 -2.32
CA CYS A 7 -35.04 2.31 -2.56
C CYS A 7 -34.82 3.19 -1.31
N PRO A 8 -33.63 3.23 -0.69
CA PRO A 8 -33.40 3.97 0.54
C PRO A 8 -33.43 5.50 0.38
N GLU A 9 -33.38 6.02 -0.86
CA GLU A 9 -33.42 7.46 -1.13
C GLU A 9 -34.84 8.00 -1.40
N CYS A 10 -35.77 7.15 -1.86
CA CYS A 10 -37.11 7.60 -2.26
C CYS A 10 -38.28 6.70 -1.82
N GLY A 11 -38.05 5.56 -1.16
CA GLY A 11 -39.08 4.62 -0.71
C GLY A 11 -39.77 3.85 -1.84
N GLY A 12 -39.28 3.95 -3.08
CA GLY A 12 -39.86 3.26 -4.23
C GLY A 12 -39.65 1.74 -4.18
N THR A 13 -40.72 0.99 -4.48
CA THR A 13 -40.71 -0.49 -4.54
C THR A 13 -40.93 -1.07 -5.94
N ASP A 14 -41.13 -0.22 -6.97
CA ASP A 14 -41.16 -0.65 -8.37
C ASP A 14 -39.73 -0.76 -8.93
N VAL A 15 -39.14 -1.95 -8.79
CA VAL A 15 -37.75 -2.23 -9.19
C VAL A 15 -37.74 -3.10 -10.44
N GLN A 16 -37.46 -2.49 -11.59
CA GLN A 16 -37.35 -3.16 -12.90
C GLN A 16 -35.89 -3.55 -13.20
N ARG A 17 -35.66 -4.77 -13.70
CA ARG A 17 -34.31 -5.25 -14.06
C ARG A 17 -33.93 -4.80 -15.48
N ALA A 18 -32.99 -3.85 -15.59
CA ALA A 18 -32.47 -3.40 -16.87
C ALA A 18 -31.64 -4.47 -17.62
N LEU A 19 -31.60 -4.38 -18.95
CA LEU A 19 -30.64 -5.12 -19.77
C LEU A 19 -29.22 -4.56 -19.56
N MET A 20 -28.26 -5.45 -19.35
CA MET A 20 -26.85 -5.09 -19.17
C MET A 20 -26.07 -5.26 -20.48
N ALA A 21 -25.24 -4.29 -20.82
CA ALA A 21 -24.29 -4.39 -21.93
C ALA A 21 -22.95 -5.01 -21.45
N PRO A 22 -22.29 -5.86 -22.24
CA PRO A 22 -20.94 -6.32 -21.93
C PRO A 22 -19.92 -5.18 -22.10
N ALA A 23 -18.92 -5.11 -21.21
CA ALA A 23 -17.88 -4.10 -21.28
C ALA A 23 -16.95 -4.34 -22.48
N VAL A 24 -16.84 -3.35 -23.38
CA VAL A 24 -15.93 -3.37 -24.54
C VAL A 24 -14.95 -2.21 -24.45
N SER A 25 -13.72 -2.50 -24.05
CA SER A 25 -12.64 -1.52 -24.00
C SER A 25 -11.89 -1.46 -25.34
N LYS A 26 -12.21 -0.48 -26.19
CA LYS A 26 -11.32 -0.01 -27.27
C LYS A 26 -10.77 1.36 -26.88
N GLY A 27 -9.50 1.42 -26.51
CA GLY A 27 -8.83 2.69 -26.27
C GLY A 27 -8.40 3.37 -27.58
N LEU A 28 -8.38 4.70 -27.57
CA LEU A 28 -7.40 5.59 -28.21
C LEU A 28 -7.59 7.00 -27.58
N ALA A 29 -6.54 7.83 -27.54
CA ALA A 29 -6.48 9.03 -26.69
C ALA A 29 -6.70 10.37 -27.46
N PRO A 30 -6.36 11.56 -26.90
CA PRO A 30 -7.27 12.68 -26.57
C PRO A 30 -7.28 13.81 -27.64
N PRO A 31 -7.96 14.98 -27.42
CA PRO A 31 -7.21 16.15 -26.88
C PRO A 31 -8.00 17.30 -26.16
N VAL A 32 -7.26 18.06 -25.32
CA VAL A 32 -7.30 19.51 -24.94
C VAL A 32 -8.54 20.28 -24.41
N SER A 33 -8.21 21.25 -23.55
CA SER A 33 -9.01 22.16 -22.70
C SER A 33 -10.03 23.12 -23.35
N ALA A 34 -11.07 23.48 -22.57
CA ALA A 34 -11.58 24.86 -22.44
C ALA A 34 -12.39 25.09 -21.13
N ALA A 35 -12.29 26.30 -20.57
CA ALA A 35 -13.11 26.94 -19.53
C ALA A 35 -13.28 28.44 -19.95
N PRO A 36 -13.97 29.38 -19.23
CA PRO A 36 -14.64 29.36 -17.92
C PRO A 36 -16.18 29.65 -18.14
N PRO A 37 -17.01 30.34 -17.30
CA PRO A 37 -16.84 31.01 -16.00
C PRO A 37 -17.82 30.53 -14.90
N ALA A 38 -18.02 31.37 -13.87
CA ALA A 38 -18.86 31.13 -12.68
C ALA A 38 -19.94 32.22 -12.49
N GLN A 39 -20.99 31.92 -11.72
CA GLN A 39 -21.54 32.76 -10.62
C GLN A 39 -22.84 32.17 -10.04
N GLY A 40 -23.09 32.40 -8.74
CA GLY A 40 -24.42 32.19 -8.13
C GLY A 40 -24.44 31.39 -6.80
N ASN A 41 -24.07 32.03 -5.69
CA ASN A 41 -24.33 31.55 -4.32
C ASN A 41 -25.10 32.67 -3.60
N PRO A 42 -26.16 32.37 -2.82
CA PRO A 42 -25.96 32.36 -1.36
C PRO A 42 -26.90 31.41 -0.56
N GLY A 43 -26.47 30.99 0.62
CA GLY A 43 -27.41 30.65 1.71
C GLY A 43 -26.95 29.65 2.77
N GLY A 44 -26.54 30.14 3.94
CA GLY A 44 -26.75 29.42 5.22
C GLY A 44 -25.63 28.52 5.73
N SER A 45 -24.69 29.09 6.49
CA SER A 45 -24.03 28.37 7.60
C SER A 45 -24.91 28.52 8.87
N PRO A 46 -24.85 27.59 9.85
CA PRO A 46 -23.73 27.60 10.81
C PRO A 46 -22.97 26.29 10.92
N GLN A 47 -21.71 26.41 11.32
CA GLN A 47 -20.80 25.30 11.61
C GLN A 47 -21.05 24.78 13.03
N ASP A 48 -21.22 23.46 13.20
CA ASP A 48 -20.94 22.78 14.47
C ASP A 48 -20.47 21.34 14.22
N LYS A 49 -19.14 21.16 14.12
CA LYS A 49 -18.35 20.19 14.91
C LYS A 49 -16.87 20.24 14.51
N PRO A 50 -15.93 19.98 15.44
CA PRO A 50 -14.52 20.28 15.22
C PRO A 50 -13.85 19.26 14.28
N GLN A 51 -13.55 19.68 13.05
CA GLN A 51 -12.56 19.02 12.21
C GLN A 51 -11.17 19.50 12.65
N GLY A 52 -10.36 18.60 13.23
CA GLY A 52 -9.01 18.99 13.67
C GLY A 52 -8.13 17.93 14.34
N GLN A 53 -8.50 16.64 14.35
CA GLN A 53 -7.72 15.59 15.04
C GLN A 53 -7.48 14.29 14.26
N LEU A 54 -8.07 14.11 13.07
CA LEU A 54 -7.98 12.84 12.32
C LEU A 54 -6.93 12.85 11.19
N GLN A 55 -6.20 13.95 10.99
CA GLN A 55 -5.23 14.08 9.89
C GLN A 55 -3.77 14.14 10.36
N GLU A 56 -3.52 14.23 11.67
CA GLU A 56 -2.19 14.29 12.30
C GLU A 56 -1.61 12.89 12.65
N GLN A 57 -2.34 11.81 12.34
CA GLN A 57 -2.02 10.46 12.85
C GLN A 57 -1.59 9.44 11.79
N LEU A 58 -1.52 9.82 10.51
CA LEU A 58 -1.03 8.95 9.42
C LEU A 58 0.30 9.44 8.81
N GLN A 59 0.88 10.54 9.32
CA GLN A 59 2.16 11.09 8.86
C GLN A 59 3.19 11.17 10.00
N ALA A 60 3.33 10.07 10.75
CA ALA A 60 4.49 9.82 11.59
C ALA A 60 5.05 8.45 11.20
N GLY A 61 6.35 8.39 10.89
CA GLY A 61 6.98 7.20 10.34
C GLY A 61 6.95 5.99 11.28
N LEU A 62 7.26 4.80 10.73
CA LEU A 62 7.56 3.62 11.55
C LEU A 62 8.60 4.02 12.61
N PRO A 63 8.41 3.68 13.90
CA PRO A 63 9.29 4.15 14.95
C PRO A 63 10.69 3.58 14.75
N GLU A 64 11.61 4.49 14.38
CA GLU A 64 13.00 4.25 14.00
C GLU A 64 13.91 3.69 15.13
N LYS A 65 13.31 3.37 16.29
CA LYS A 65 13.96 2.80 17.47
C LYS A 65 12.98 1.78 18.08
N VAL A 66 13.25 0.48 17.92
CA VAL A 66 12.61 -0.57 18.75
C VAL A 66 13.24 -0.52 20.15
N GLY A 67 12.93 0.53 20.89
CA GLY A 67 13.43 0.77 22.25
C GLY A 67 12.61 0.00 23.27
N ASN A 68 13.10 -1.19 23.66
CA ASN A 68 12.66 -1.99 24.82
C ASN A 68 11.13 -2.22 24.97
N GLY A 69 10.37 -2.13 23.88
CA GLY A 69 9.02 -2.70 23.80
C GLY A 69 9.14 -4.21 23.69
N GLN A 70 8.65 -4.94 24.70
CA GLN A 70 8.61 -6.41 24.64
C GLN A 70 7.71 -6.84 23.48
N VAL A 71 8.31 -7.33 22.38
CA VAL A 71 7.57 -7.96 21.29
C VAL A 71 6.77 -9.13 21.86
N PRO A 72 5.43 -9.16 21.72
CA PRO A 72 4.63 -10.26 22.25
C PRO A 72 5.12 -11.60 21.71
N ALA A 73 5.12 -12.66 22.54
CA ALA A 73 5.68 -13.96 22.15
C ALA A 73 5.10 -14.51 20.82
N LEU A 74 3.82 -14.25 20.55
CA LEU A 74 3.17 -14.57 19.28
C LEU A 74 3.79 -13.81 18.08
N MET A 75 4.09 -12.52 18.26
CA MET A 75 4.72 -11.68 17.22
C MET A 75 6.15 -12.15 16.93
N LEU A 76 6.92 -12.51 17.97
CA LEU A 76 8.26 -13.07 17.80
C LEU A 76 8.23 -14.39 17.01
N ALA A 77 7.31 -15.30 17.34
CA ALA A 77 7.14 -16.56 16.61
C ALA A 77 6.75 -16.34 15.12
N VAL A 78 5.91 -15.34 14.83
CA VAL A 78 5.58 -14.96 13.45
C VAL A 78 6.80 -14.41 12.71
N LEU A 79 7.59 -13.51 13.33
CA LEU A 79 8.81 -12.98 12.73
C LEU A 79 9.86 -14.07 12.48
N GLN A 80 10.01 -15.02 13.40
CA GLN A 80 10.87 -16.20 13.21
C GLN A 80 10.40 -17.07 12.04
N ARG A 81 9.08 -17.26 11.87
CA ARG A 81 8.52 -18.00 10.74
C ARG A 81 8.75 -17.27 9.41
N ILE A 82 8.59 -15.96 9.37
CA ILE A 82 8.90 -15.13 8.19
C ILE A 82 10.38 -15.27 7.82
N ARG A 83 11.28 -15.10 8.80
CA ARG A 83 12.73 -15.32 8.62
C ARG A 83 13.03 -16.70 8.03
N ALA A 84 12.45 -17.77 8.58
CA ALA A 84 12.67 -19.13 8.09
C ALA A 84 12.15 -19.35 6.66
N GLU A 85 11.10 -18.65 6.24
CA GLU A 85 10.60 -18.71 4.86
C GLU A 85 11.50 -17.91 3.90
N VAL A 86 12.03 -16.76 4.33
CA VAL A 86 13.02 -15.98 3.55
C VAL A 86 14.32 -16.77 3.38
N GLU A 87 14.91 -17.28 4.47
CA GLU A 87 16.16 -18.06 4.43
C GLU A 87 16.05 -19.34 3.59
N LYS A 88 14.83 -19.84 3.35
CA LYS A 88 14.56 -21.07 2.59
C LYS A 88 14.30 -20.83 1.09
N ASN A 89 13.65 -19.72 0.74
CA ASN A 89 13.19 -19.47 -0.64
C ASN A 89 13.93 -18.34 -1.36
N CYS A 90 14.75 -17.56 -0.65
CA CYS A 90 15.51 -16.43 -1.20
C CYS A 90 17.03 -16.71 -1.13
N ASP A 91 17.79 -16.20 -2.11
CA ASP A 91 19.25 -16.26 -2.10
C ASP A 91 19.83 -15.19 -1.15
N TYR A 92 20.81 -15.57 -0.31
CA TYR A 92 21.55 -14.60 0.50
C TYR A 92 22.66 -13.94 -0.32
N VAL A 93 22.63 -12.61 -0.44
CA VAL A 93 23.63 -11.83 -1.18
C VAL A 93 24.48 -10.91 -0.28
N GLY A 94 24.27 -10.93 1.04
CA GLY A 94 25.03 -10.11 1.99
C GLY A 94 25.00 -8.62 1.64
N ASN A 95 26.15 -7.95 1.77
CA ASN A 95 26.30 -6.50 1.52
C ASN A 95 26.11 -6.08 0.05
N ASP A 96 26.11 -7.03 -0.89
CA ASP A 96 25.96 -6.74 -2.33
C ASP A 96 24.49 -6.56 -2.74
N PHE A 97 23.55 -6.64 -1.78
CA PHE A 97 22.10 -6.54 -2.00
C PHE A 97 21.68 -5.32 -2.83
N ALA A 98 22.23 -4.15 -2.54
CA ALA A 98 21.88 -2.93 -3.26
C ALA A 98 22.37 -2.93 -4.72
N GLU A 99 23.51 -3.56 -5.01
CA GLU A 99 24.00 -3.71 -6.38
C GLU A 99 23.19 -4.77 -7.13
N GLU A 100 22.96 -5.93 -6.52
CA GLU A 100 22.22 -7.03 -7.13
C GLU A 100 20.77 -6.65 -7.43
N ALA A 101 20.09 -5.94 -6.52
CA ALA A 101 18.74 -5.42 -6.73
C ALA A 101 18.68 -4.44 -7.92
N ARG A 102 19.68 -3.56 -8.08
CA ARG A 102 19.80 -2.66 -9.25
C ARG A 102 20.03 -3.43 -10.54
N ARG A 103 20.89 -4.44 -10.53
CA ARG A 103 21.17 -5.29 -11.70
C ARG A 103 19.93 -6.09 -12.12
N MET A 104 19.16 -6.61 -11.17
CA MET A 104 17.87 -7.27 -11.41
C MET A 104 16.79 -6.32 -11.94
N HIS A 105 16.71 -5.09 -11.40
CA HIS A 105 15.76 -4.07 -11.87
C HIS A 105 16.05 -3.65 -13.31
N ARG A 106 17.33 -3.48 -13.68
CA ARG A 106 17.75 -3.14 -15.05
C ARG A 106 17.77 -4.34 -16.02
N GLY A 107 17.50 -5.56 -15.54
CA GLY A 107 17.49 -6.78 -16.36
C GLY A 107 18.88 -7.26 -16.82
N GLU A 108 19.95 -6.87 -16.12
CA GLU A 108 21.32 -7.33 -16.40
C GLU A 108 21.56 -8.79 -16.00
N ILE A 109 20.72 -9.31 -15.12
CA ILE A 109 20.75 -10.66 -14.54
C ILE A 109 19.33 -11.20 -14.37
N GLU A 110 19.22 -12.51 -14.18
CA GLU A 110 17.93 -13.18 -13.94
C GLU A 110 17.26 -12.69 -12.65
N GLN A 111 15.96 -12.39 -12.74
CA GLN A 111 15.14 -12.02 -11.59
C GLN A 111 14.86 -13.25 -10.72
N ARG A 112 15.31 -13.19 -9.47
CA ARG A 112 15.14 -14.23 -8.46
C ARG A 112 14.97 -13.61 -7.08
N PRO A 113 14.31 -14.26 -6.12
CA PRO A 113 14.18 -13.73 -4.77
C PRO A 113 15.54 -13.63 -4.08
N ILE A 114 15.94 -12.43 -3.64
CA ILE A 114 17.19 -12.17 -2.91
C ILE A 114 16.91 -11.54 -1.54
N TYR A 115 17.79 -11.77 -0.57
CA TYR A 115 17.83 -11.04 0.69
C TYR A 115 19.28 -10.79 1.12
N GLY A 116 19.52 -9.71 1.88
CA GLY A 116 20.87 -9.32 2.25
C GLY A 116 20.90 -8.14 3.19
N GLU A 117 22.04 -7.46 3.20
CA GLU A 117 22.38 -6.34 4.07
C GLU A 117 22.44 -5.05 3.24
N ALA A 118 21.85 -3.98 3.75
CA ALA A 118 21.94 -2.64 3.16
C ALA A 118 21.95 -1.61 4.28
N SER A 119 22.72 -0.54 4.11
CA SER A 119 22.66 0.64 4.99
C SER A 119 21.35 1.40 4.80
N ASP A 120 21.04 2.31 5.73
CA ASP A 120 19.89 3.21 5.61
C ASP A 120 19.94 4.01 4.30
N ASP A 121 21.09 4.63 4.01
CA ASP A 121 21.35 5.40 2.78
C ASP A 121 21.18 4.55 1.50
N GLN A 122 21.64 3.29 1.53
CA GLN A 122 21.48 2.39 0.38
C GLN A 122 20.01 2.06 0.14
N ALA A 123 19.25 1.77 1.20
CA ALA A 123 17.83 1.46 1.08
C ALA A 123 16.97 2.68 0.67
N GLU A 124 17.34 3.90 1.07
CA GLU A 124 16.74 5.14 0.54
C GLU A 124 17.07 5.32 -0.94
N SER A 125 18.34 5.17 -1.32
CA SER A 125 18.78 5.27 -2.73
C SER A 125 18.16 4.21 -3.65
N LEU A 126 17.81 3.02 -3.13
CA LEU A 126 17.04 2.02 -3.87
C LEU A 126 15.59 2.46 -4.10
N ALA A 127 14.95 3.11 -3.13
CA ALA A 127 13.61 3.64 -3.29
C ALA A 127 13.55 4.77 -4.33
N ASP A 128 14.57 5.65 -4.35
CA ASP A 128 14.74 6.70 -5.37
C ASP A 128 14.91 6.12 -6.80
N ASP A 129 15.61 4.99 -6.93
CA ASP A 129 15.73 4.25 -8.19
C ASP A 129 14.43 3.51 -8.60
N GLY A 130 13.38 3.55 -7.79
CA GLY A 130 12.13 2.83 -8.02
C GLY A 130 12.20 1.33 -7.69
N ILE A 131 13.12 0.92 -6.81
CA ILE A 131 13.31 -0.46 -6.35
C ILE A 131 12.66 -0.62 -4.98
N ASP A 132 11.50 -1.28 -4.93
CA ASP A 132 10.78 -1.56 -3.69
C ASP A 132 11.53 -2.58 -2.83
N VAL A 133 11.87 -2.21 -1.59
CA VAL A 133 12.63 -3.01 -0.64
C VAL A 133 11.98 -3.03 0.74
N SER A 134 11.70 -4.23 1.25
CA SER A 134 11.09 -4.42 2.57
C SER A 134 12.13 -4.69 3.65
N ARG A 135 12.14 -3.89 4.72
CA ARG A 135 12.99 -4.10 5.90
C ARG A 135 12.30 -5.00 6.93
N ILE A 136 12.76 -6.25 7.07
CA ILE A 136 12.21 -7.22 8.03
C ILE A 136 13.01 -7.15 9.35
N PRO A 137 12.36 -6.97 10.52
CA PRO A 137 13.06 -7.03 11.81
C PRO A 137 13.74 -8.40 12.03
N TRP A 138 15.07 -8.42 11.99
CA TRP A 138 15.84 -9.66 12.03
C TRP A 138 15.96 -10.22 13.46
N VAL A 139 14.99 -11.02 13.85
CA VAL A 139 14.95 -11.68 15.16
C VAL A 139 15.87 -12.92 15.22
N PRO A 140 16.42 -13.28 16.40
CA PRO A 140 17.14 -14.54 16.59
C PRO A 140 16.30 -15.75 16.18
N ARG A 141 16.97 -16.82 15.69
CA ARG A 141 16.31 -18.10 15.42
C ARG A 141 15.73 -18.69 16.71
N ALA A 142 14.71 -19.54 16.58
CA ALA A 142 14.13 -20.25 17.73
C ALA A 142 15.10 -21.29 18.32
N ASP A 143 16.01 -21.80 17.48
CA ASP A 143 16.94 -22.90 17.75
C ASP A 143 18.30 -22.41 18.31
N GLY A 144 18.27 -21.39 19.16
CA GLY A 144 19.44 -20.61 19.63
C GLY A 144 20.49 -21.40 20.41
#